data_AF-A0A931Z1F5-F1
#
_entry.id   AF-A0A931Z1F5-F1
#
_cell.length_a   1.000
_cell.length_b   1.000
_cell.length_c   1.000
_cell.angle_alpha   90.00
_cell.angle_beta   90.00
_cell.angle_gamma   90.00
#
_symmetry.space_group_name_H-M   'P 1'
#
loop_
_entity.id
_entity.type
_entity.pdbx_description
1 polymer ?
#
loop_
_entity_poly.entity_id
_entity_poly.type
_entity_poly.pdbx_seq_one_letter_code
_entity_poly.pdbx_strand_id
1 'polypeptide(L)' 'MIQIAPSVICADFSRLGEEVRALESAGADLLHFDVMDGQFVPNITLGALVLESLRPCTELRFETQLMVREPDSL' A
#
# COMPACT_ATOMS: atom_id res chain seq x y z
N MET A 1 6.14 -18.20 -13.07
CA MET A 1 7.11 -17.12 -12.75
C MET A 1 6.81 -16.69 -11.31
N ILE A 2 7.82 -16.35 -10.52
CA ILE A 2 7.63 -15.90 -9.13
C ILE A 2 7.45 -14.38 -9.16
N GLN A 3 6.51 -13.85 -8.37
CA GLN A 3 6.30 -12.41 -8.19
C GLN A 3 6.61 -12.01 -6.74
N ILE A 4 7.15 -10.80 -6.57
CA ILE A 4 7.49 -10.20 -5.28
C ILE A 4 6.68 -8.91 -5.09
N ALA A 5 5.89 -8.87 -4.02
CA ALA A 5 5.07 -7.74 -3.62
C ALA A 5 5.47 -7.27 -2.21
N PRO A 6 6.40 -6.30 -2.07
CA PRO A 6 6.76 -5.77 -0.76
C PRO A 6 5.56 -5.08 -0.11
N SER A 7 5.31 -5.37 1.18
CA SER A 7 4.29 -4.64 1.94
C SER A 7 4.82 -3.27 2.36
N VAL A 8 4.07 -2.23 1.99
CA VAL A 8 4.38 -0.84 2.30
C VAL A 8 4.10 -0.51 3.78
N ILE A 9 3.40 -1.38 4.53
CA ILE A 9 3.12 -1.15 5.96
C ILE A 9 4.40 -1.03 6.82
N CYS A 10 5.51 -1.64 6.36
CA CYS A 10 6.79 -1.60 7.04
C CYS A 10 7.67 -0.40 6.61
N ALA A 11 7.21 0.42 5.67
CA ALA A 11 7.97 1.56 5.14
C ALA A 11 7.95 2.76 6.11
N ASP A 12 8.84 3.72 5.89
CA ASP A 12 8.77 5.02 6.57
C ASP A 12 7.62 5.86 6.01
N PHE A 13 6.54 6.00 6.78
CA PHE A 13 5.34 6.69 6.33
C PHE A 13 5.56 8.20 6.11
N SER A 14 6.60 8.79 6.71
CA SER A 14 6.93 10.20 6.49
C SER A 14 7.49 10.45 5.09
N ARG A 15 7.89 9.39 4.37
CA ARG A 15 8.58 9.44 3.07
C ARG A 15 8.01 8.45 2.05
N LEU A 16 6.72 8.11 2.12
CA LEU A 16 6.09 7.07 1.28
C LEU A 16 6.36 7.22 -0.23
N GLY A 17 6.35 8.45 -0.76
CA GLY A 17 6.64 8.66 -2.18
C GLY A 17 8.08 8.31 -2.59
N GLU A 18 9.03 8.40 -1.66
CA GLU A 18 10.42 7.96 -1.88
C GLU A 18 10.56 6.45 -1.67
N GLU A 19 9.93 5.90 -0.63
CA GLU A 19 9.90 4.46 -0.34
C GLU A 19 9.36 3.67 -1.53
N VAL A 20 8.24 4.10 -2.10
CA VAL A 20 7.61 3.47 -3.27
C VAL A 20 8.53 3.47 -4.50
N ARG A 21 9.23 4.58 -4.77
CA ARG A 21 10.21 4.67 -5.88
C ARG A 21 11.42 3.78 -5.65
N ALA A 22 11.86 3.67 -4.40
CA ALA A 22 12.98 2.80 -4.03
C ALA A 22 12.63 1.32 -4.26
N LEU A 23 11.41 0.90 -3.92
CA LEU A 23 10.92 -0.46 -4.15
C LEU A 23 10.81 -0.79 -5.65
N GLU A 24 10.30 0.13 -6.47
CA GLU A 24 10.29 -0.02 -7.92
C GLU A 24 11.70 -0.14 -8.51
N SER A 25 12.62 0.72 -8.07
CA SER A 25 14.02 0.68 -8.49
C SER A 25 14.73 -0.61 -8.05
N ALA A 26 14.29 -1.23 -6.95
CA ALA A 26 14.79 -2.50 -6.45
C ALA A 26 14.23 -3.73 -7.20
N GLY A 27 13.30 -3.53 -8.15
CA GLY A 27 12.74 -4.58 -8.98
C GLY A 27 11.54 -5.30 -8.38
N ALA A 28 10.77 -4.63 -7.51
CA ALA A 28 9.47 -5.16 -7.08
C ALA A 28 8.51 -5.31 -8.28
N ASP A 29 7.71 -6.37 -8.29
CA ASP A 29 6.71 -6.59 -9.35
C ASP A 29 5.41 -5.82 -9.08
N LEU A 30 5.09 -5.68 -7.78
CA LEU A 30 3.84 -5.14 -7.25
C LEU A 30 4.15 -4.40 -5.95
N LEU A 31 3.24 -3.54 -5.49
CA LEU A 31 3.29 -2.95 -4.15
C LEU A 31 2.07 -3.39 -3.37
N HIS A 32 2.30 -3.98 -2.20
CA HIS A 32 1.24 -4.48 -1.34
C HIS A 32 0.88 -3.43 -0.28
N PHE A 33 -0.41 -3.12 -0.17
CA PHE A 33 -0.96 -2.13 0.75
C PHE A 33 -2.00 -2.77 1.67
N ASP A 34 -1.72 -2.70 2.97
CA ASP A 34 -2.63 -3.11 4.03
C ASP A 34 -3.53 -1.94 4.45
N VAL A 35 -4.82 -1.97 4.08
CA VAL A 35 -5.82 -0.96 4.45
C VAL A 35 -6.60 -1.44 5.67
N MET A 36 -6.47 -0.73 6.80
CA MET A 36 -7.05 -1.12 8.08
C MET A 36 -7.93 0.00 8.66
N ASP A 37 -9.13 -0.35 9.16
CA ASP A 37 -10.13 0.63 9.63
C ASP A 37 -10.30 0.74 11.16
N GLY A 38 -9.51 0.01 11.95
CA GLY A 38 -9.68 -0.01 13.40
C GLY A 38 -10.92 -0.77 13.89
N GLN A 39 -11.72 -1.36 13.00
CA GLN A 39 -12.95 -2.11 13.33
C GLN A 39 -12.79 -3.60 13.02
N PHE A 40 -12.26 -3.95 11.84
CA PHE A 40 -11.94 -5.34 11.49
C PHE A 40 -10.66 -5.84 12.18
N VAL A 41 -9.69 -4.93 12.32
CA VAL A 41 -8.47 -5.10 13.13
C VAL A 41 -8.29 -3.86 14.02
N PRO A 42 -7.62 -3.93 15.18
CA PRO A 42 -7.50 -2.79 16.09
C PRO A 42 -6.61 -1.66 15.56
N ASN A 43 -5.76 -1.94 14.57
CA ASN A 43 -4.86 -0.97 13.97
C ASN A 43 -5.57 -0.14 12.88
N ILE A 44 -5.13 1.10 12.70
CA ILE A 44 -5.51 1.96 11.57
C ILE A 44 -4.24 2.28 10.80
N THR A 45 -4.26 2.07 9.49
CA THR A 45 -3.10 2.29 8.62
C THR A 45 -3.34 3.48 7.68
N LEU A 46 -3.69 3.18 6.43
CA LEU A 46 -3.82 4.10 5.32
C LEU A 46 -5.10 3.78 4.55
N GLY A 47 -5.69 4.78 3.91
CA GLY A 47 -6.91 4.67 3.11
C GLY A 47 -6.72 5.09 1.66
N ALA A 48 -7.80 5.09 0.88
CA ALA A 48 -7.79 5.36 -0.56
C ALA A 48 -7.06 6.66 -0.94
N LEU A 49 -7.26 7.75 -0.18
CA LEU A 49 -6.60 9.04 -0.42
C LEU A 49 -5.06 8.95 -0.42
N VAL A 50 -4.48 8.11 0.43
CA VAL A 50 -3.03 7.91 0.47
C VAL A 50 -2.58 7.15 -0.78
N LEU A 51 -3.30 6.10 -1.18
CA LEU A 51 -2.98 5.35 -2.41
C LEU A 51 -3.07 6.25 -3.64
N GLU A 52 -4.11 7.07 -3.75
CA GLU A 52 -4.27 8.05 -4.82
C GLU A 52 -3.08 9.02 -4.88
N SER A 53 -2.62 9.51 -3.72
CA SER A 53 -1.47 10.42 -3.63
C SER A 53 -0.15 9.79 -4.07
N LEU A 54 -0.01 8.47 -3.94
CA LEU A 54 1.17 7.71 -4.34
C LEU A 54 1.15 7.29 -5.80
N ARG A 55 -0.01 7.40 -6.47
CA ARG A 55 -0.15 6.95 -7.85
C ARG A 55 0.82 7.62 -8.84
N PRO A 56 1.15 8.92 -8.76
CA PRO A 56 2.16 9.53 -9.62
C PRO A 56 3.62 9.21 -9.22
N CYS A 57 3.85 8.44 -8.15
CA CYS A 57 5.19 8.14 -7.66
C CYS A 57 5.80 6.88 -8.25
N THR A 58 5.02 6.02 -8.93
CA THR A 58 5.48 4.74 -9.49
C THR A 58 4.54 4.29 -10.61
N GLU A 59 4.98 3.35 -11.45
CA GLU A 59 4.12 2.65 -12.43
C GLU A 59 3.71 1.24 -11.96
N LEU A 60 4.25 0.76 -10.83
CA LEU A 60 3.91 -0.55 -10.27
C LEU A 60 2.44 -0.65 -9.90
N ARG A 61 1.85 -1.83 -10.14
CA ARG A 61 0.47 -2.11 -9.72
C ARG A 61 0.37 -2.14 -8.20
N PHE A 62 -0.73 -1.61 -7.69
CA PHE A 62 -1.06 -1.71 -6.27
C PHE A 62 -1.93 -2.94 -6.05
N GLU A 63 -1.50 -3.77 -5.11
CA GLU A 63 -2.29 -4.86 -4.54
C GLU A 63 -2.78 -4.40 -3.16
N THR A 64 -4.08 -4.41 -2.93
CA THR A 64 -4.67 -3.97 -1.67
C THR A 64 -5.25 -5.14 -0.90
N GLN A 65 -4.82 -5.27 0.35
CA GLN A 65 -5.47 -6.14 1.33
C GLN A 65 -6.40 -5.29 2.20
N LEU A 66 -7.70 -5.43 1.97
CA LEU A 66 -8.73 -4.73 2.73
C LEU A 66 -9.01 -5.47 4.03
N MET A 67 -8.48 -4.95 5.13
CA MET A 67 -8.78 -5.34 6.51
C MET A 67 -9.76 -4.33 7.11
N VAL A 68 -10.93 -4.26 6.47
CA VAL A 68 -12.01 -3.32 6.82
C VAL A 68 -13.33 -4.06 6.97
N ARG A 69 -14.21 -3.56 7.84
CA ARG A 69 -15.50 -4.18 8.15
C ARG A 69 -16.50 -4.04 7.00
N GLU A 70 -16.50 -2.88 6.33
CA GLU A 70 -17.46 -2.53 5.28
C GLU A 70 -16.72 -2.08 4.00
N PRO A 71 -16.13 -3.00 3.22
CA PRO A 71 -15.29 -2.65 2.07
C PRO A 71 -16.05 -1.99 0.92
N ASP A 72 -17.35 -2.28 0.77
CA ASP A 72 -18.19 -1.71 -0.29
C ASP A 72 -18.48 -0.21 -0.10
N SER A 73 -18.18 0.34 1.09
CA SER A 73 -18.39 1.74 1.46
C SER A 73 -17.14 2.62 1.26
N LEU A 74 -16.03 2.05 0.78
CA LEU A 74 -14.76 2.76 0.54
C LEU A 74 -14.73 3.54 -0.79
#